data_AF-K0WS94-F1
#
_entry.id   AF-K0WS94-F1
#
_cell.length_a   1.000
_cell.length_b   1.000
_cell.length_c   1.000
_cell.angle_alpha   90.00
_cell.angle_beta   90.00
_cell.angle_gamma   90.00
#
_symmetry.space_group_name_H-M   'P 1'
#
loop_
_entity.id
_entity.type
_entity.pdbx_description
1 polymer ?
#
loop_
_entity_poly.entity_id
_entity_poly.type
_entity_poly.pdbx_seq_one_letter_code
_entity_poly.pdbx_strand_id
1 'polypeptide(L)'
;MEKEKSSREVPGWFKILILITALPVFAWPWLMNRATFVFVEKAAGDALPWALVMLLPLYVVLSTWISYRVYSTRREISWILQGLQMLVYWALFVLIF
;
A
#
# COMPACT_ATOMS: atom_id res chain seq x y z
N MET A 1 -6.35 -2.82 -41.91
CA MET A 1 -5.87 -3.77 -40.88
C MET A 1 -4.71 -3.11 -40.15
N GLU A 2 -5.00 -2.33 -39.11
CA GLU A 2 -3.98 -1.66 -38.30
C GLU A 2 -3.82 -2.47 -37.02
N LYS A 3 -2.99 -3.54 -37.11
CA LYS A 3 -2.72 -4.45 -36.01
C LYS A 3 -1.49 -3.98 -35.23
N GLU A 4 -1.68 -3.92 -33.91
CA GLU A 4 -0.67 -4.19 -32.86
C GLU A 4 0.44 -3.17 -32.58
N LYS A 5 0.07 -2.02 -32.01
CA LYS A 5 1.01 -1.20 -31.19
C LYS A 5 0.56 -0.93 -29.76
N SER A 6 -0.42 -1.68 -29.25
CA SER A 6 -1.10 -1.40 -27.96
C SER A 6 -0.60 -2.20 -26.74
N SER A 7 0.45 -3.03 -26.86
CA SER A 7 0.55 -4.20 -25.96
C SER A 7 1.49 -4.10 -24.75
N ARG A 8 2.05 -2.95 -24.34
CA ARG A 8 2.94 -2.92 -23.14
C ARG A 8 2.88 -1.70 -22.24
N GLU A 9 2.08 -0.69 -22.54
CA GLU A 9 1.99 0.48 -21.67
C GLU A 9 1.03 0.26 -20.50
N VAL A 10 1.43 0.69 -19.30
CA VAL A 10 0.57 0.64 -18.12
C VAL A 10 -0.65 1.54 -18.39
N PRO A 11 -1.88 0.98 -18.37
CA PRO A 11 -3.06 1.73 -18.74
C PRO A 11 -3.31 2.86 -17.74
N GLY A 12 -3.78 4.00 -18.23
CA GLY A 12 -3.94 5.22 -17.42
C GLY A 12 -4.82 5.01 -16.18
N TRP A 13 -5.88 4.21 -16.29
CA TRP A 13 -6.75 3.89 -15.15
C TRP A 13 -6.02 3.13 -14.04
N PHE A 14 -5.02 2.31 -14.36
CA PHE A 14 -4.26 1.58 -13.35
C PHE A 14 -3.29 2.51 -12.62
N LYS A 15 -2.73 3.51 -13.31
CA LYS A 15 -1.94 4.58 -12.68
C LYS A 15 -2.80 5.36 -11.68
N ILE A 16 -4.05 5.67 -12.07
CA ILE A 16 -5.02 6.34 -11.18
C ILE A 16 -5.33 5.46 -9.96
N LEU A 17 -5.56 4.15 -10.17
CA LEU A 17 -5.79 3.20 -9.08
C LEU A 17 -4.62 3.19 -8.09
N ILE A 18 -3.39 3.02 -8.58
CA ILE A 18 -2.16 3.07 -7.78
C ILE A 18 -2.07 4.38 -6.98
N LEU A 19 -2.40 5.51 -7.61
CA LEU A 19 -2.36 6.81 -6.94
C LEU A 19 -3.37 6.84 -5.79
N ILE A 20 -4.61 6.41 -6.03
CA ILE A 20 -5.68 6.36 -5.02
C ILE A 20 -5.29 5.45 -3.86
N THR A 21 -4.70 4.28 -4.13
CA THR A 21 -4.28 3.35 -3.07
C THR A 21 -3.00 3.79 -2.35
N ALA A 22 -2.19 4.65 -2.96
CA ALA A 22 -1.04 5.26 -2.30
C ALA A 22 -1.45 6.44 -1.40
N LEU A 23 -2.48 7.21 -1.74
CA LEU A 23 -2.91 8.41 -0.99
C LEU A 23 -3.08 8.23 0.53
N PRO A 24 -3.64 7.12 1.05
CA PRO A 24 -3.81 6.93 2.50
C PRO A 24 -2.49 7.03 3.28
N VAL A 25 -1.35 6.76 2.65
CA VAL A 25 -0.03 6.88 3.29
C VAL A 25 0.27 8.30 3.75
N PHE A 26 -0.32 9.33 3.14
CA PHE A 26 -0.12 10.72 3.59
C PHE A 26 -0.75 10.99 4.96
N ALA A 27 -1.73 10.18 5.38
CA ALA A 27 -2.27 10.22 6.73
C ALA A 27 -1.40 9.47 7.76
N TRP A 28 -0.24 8.96 7.36
CA TRP A 28 0.66 8.18 8.22
C TRP A 28 1.09 8.90 9.51
N PRO A 29 1.43 10.20 9.54
CA PRO A 29 1.79 10.86 10.81
C PRO A 29 0.67 10.79 11.86
N TRP A 30 -0.59 10.92 11.40
CA TRP A 30 -1.75 10.78 12.26
C TRP A 30 -1.97 9.33 12.70
N LEU A 31 -1.79 8.37 11.79
CA LEU A 31 -1.83 6.94 12.09
C LEU A 31 -0.78 6.55 13.13
N MET A 32 0.43 7.11 13.04
CA MET A 32 1.53 6.84 13.96
C MET A 32 1.22 7.37 15.37
N ASN A 33 0.61 8.55 15.49
CA ASN A 33 0.16 9.07 16.78
C ASN A 33 -0.88 8.12 17.44
N ARG A 34 -1.85 7.63 16.65
CA ARG A 34 -2.85 6.66 17.12
C ARG A 34 -2.22 5.32 17.50
N ALA A 35 -1.29 4.81 16.69
CA ALA A 35 -0.59 3.56 16.94
C ALA A 35 0.24 3.62 18.23
N THR A 36 0.92 4.73 18.52
CA THR A 36 1.63 4.93 19.79
C THR A 36 0.67 4.86 20.98
N PHE A 37 -0.46 5.57 20.92
CA PHE A 37 -1.47 5.51 21.98
C PHE A 37 -2.02 4.09 22.20
N VAL A 38 -2.33 3.37 21.13
CA VAL A 38 -2.94 2.03 21.22
C VAL A 38 -1.93 0.97 21.66
N PHE A 39 -0.78 0.88 21.00
CA PHE A 39 0.15 -0.25 21.18
C PHE A 39 1.25 0.00 22.23
N VAL A 40 1.64 1.25 22.44
CA VAL A 40 2.71 1.59 23.40
C VAL A 40 2.11 1.97 24.75
N GLU A 41 1.15 2.88 24.77
CA GLU A 41 0.60 3.41 26.03
C GLU A 41 -0.47 2.49 26.64
N LYS A 42 -1.38 1.94 25.83
CA LYS A 42 -2.47 1.07 26.33
C LYS A 42 -2.12 -0.41 26.41
N ALA A 43 -1.31 -0.95 25.50
CA ALA A 43 -1.08 -2.39 25.35
C ALA A 43 0.21 -2.90 26.00
N ALA A 44 0.74 -2.20 27.02
CA ALA A 44 1.93 -2.62 27.78
C ALA A 44 3.20 -2.90 26.95
N GLY A 45 3.43 -2.13 25.88
CA GLY A 45 4.71 -2.12 25.16
C GLY A 45 4.84 -3.12 24.01
N ASP A 46 3.74 -3.44 23.32
CA ASP A 46 3.77 -4.36 22.18
C ASP A 46 4.44 -3.69 20.96
N ALA A 47 5.73 -3.94 20.77
CA ALA A 47 6.57 -3.21 19.82
C ALA A 47 6.35 -3.62 18.35
N LEU A 48 5.84 -4.82 18.11
CA LEU A 48 5.70 -5.38 16.76
C LEU A 48 4.64 -4.63 15.92
N PRO A 49 3.38 -4.43 16.38
CA PRO A 49 2.39 -3.68 15.60
C PRO A 49 2.81 -2.24 15.35
N TRP A 50 3.45 -1.61 16.35
CA TRP A 50 3.99 -0.26 16.23
C TRP A 50 5.09 -0.17 15.16
N ALA A 51 6.04 -1.11 15.14
CA ALA A 51 7.09 -1.16 14.13
C ALA A 51 6.52 -1.38 12.71
N LEU A 52 5.45 -2.16 12.56
CA LEU A 52 4.77 -2.33 11.27
C LEU A 52 4.13 -1.03 10.78
N VAL A 53 3.50 -0.25 11.66
CA VAL A 53 2.98 1.09 11.33
C VAL A 53 4.13 2.02 10.94
N MET A 54 5.26 1.95 11.65
CA MET A 54 6.45 2.76 11.34
C MET A 54 7.01 2.45 9.93
N LEU A 55 7.00 1.19 9.51
CA LEU A 55 7.50 0.75 8.20
C LEU A 55 6.49 0.92 7.05
N LEU A 56 5.22 1.24 7.36
CA LEU A 56 4.14 1.40 6.39
C LEU A 56 4.50 2.30 5.19
N PRO A 57 5.04 3.53 5.36
CA PRO A 57 5.34 4.39 4.22
C PRO A 57 6.36 3.79 3.27
N LEU A 58 7.39 3.13 3.81
CA LEU A 58 8.38 2.43 3.00
C LEU A 58 7.73 1.28 2.21
N TYR A 59 6.90 0.48 2.88
CA TYR A 59 6.15 -0.61 2.25
C TYR A 59 5.26 -0.11 1.11
N VAL A 60 4.48 0.95 1.33
CA VAL A 60 3.55 1.50 0.33
C VAL A 60 4.30 2.02 -0.89
N VAL A 61 5.40 2.75 -0.70
CA VAL A 61 6.22 3.27 -1.80
C VAL A 61 6.82 2.13 -2.63
N LEU A 62 7.39 1.13 -1.97
CA LEU A 62 7.98 -0.04 -2.64
C LEU A 62 6.92 -0.87 -3.37
N SER A 63 5.79 -1.17 -2.72
CA SER A 63 4.68 -1.92 -3.30
C SER A 63 4.12 -1.21 -4.54
N THR A 64 3.88 0.10 -4.44
CA THR A 64 3.41 0.96 -5.53
C THR A 64 4.39 0.98 -6.69
N TRP A 65 5.68 1.18 -6.42
CA TRP A 65 6.74 1.21 -7.43
C TRP A 65 6.89 -0.12 -8.17
N ILE A 66 6.94 -1.23 -7.43
CA ILE A 66 7.06 -2.58 -8.01
C ILE A 66 5.79 -2.92 -8.79
N SER A 67 4.60 -2.62 -8.24
CA SER A 67 3.33 -2.84 -8.92
C SER A 67 3.28 -2.10 -10.27
N TYR A 68 3.75 -0.85 -10.33
CA TYR A 68 3.85 -0.11 -11.58
C TYR A 68 4.83 -0.75 -12.58
N ARG A 69 6.04 -1.11 -12.13
CA ARG A 69 7.11 -1.67 -12.98
C ARG A 69 6.78 -3.05 -13.53
N VAL A 70 6.13 -3.88 -12.73
CA VAL A 70 5.85 -5.28 -13.08
C VAL A 70 4.58 -5.40 -13.93
N TYR A 71 3.75 -4.35 -14.03
CA TYR A 71 2.45 -4.43 -14.70
C TYR A 71 2.55 -4.82 -16.18
N SER A 72 3.54 -4.27 -16.90
CA SER A 72 3.75 -4.55 -18.33
C SER A 72 4.20 -5.99 -18.60
N THR A 73 4.79 -6.65 -17.61
CA THR A 73 5.43 -7.97 -17.76
C THR A 73 4.61 -9.08 -17.11
N ARG A 74 4.07 -8.83 -15.91
CA ARG A 74 3.26 -9.77 -15.10
C ARG A 74 2.17 -9.01 -14.35
N ARG A 75 1.09 -8.71 -15.07
CA ARG A 75 -0.07 -7.97 -14.55
C ARG A 75 -0.69 -8.57 -13.29
N GLU A 76 -0.65 -9.90 -13.15
CA GLU A 76 -1.15 -10.63 -11.96
C GLU A 76 -0.43 -10.19 -10.68
N ILE A 77 0.91 -10.08 -10.74
CA ILE A 77 1.72 -9.69 -9.57
C ILE A 77 1.38 -8.25 -9.16
N SER A 78 1.19 -7.35 -10.11
CA SER A 78 0.80 -5.96 -9.83
C SER A 78 -0.53 -5.86 -9.10
N TRP A 79 -1.52 -6.69 -9.49
CA TRP A 79 -2.80 -6.79 -8.79
C TRP A 79 -2.68 -7.42 -7.41
N ILE A 80 -1.86 -8.46 -7.26
CA ILE A 80 -1.59 -9.07 -5.95
C ILE A 80 -0.96 -8.04 -5.01
N LEU A 81 0.01 -7.25 -5.48
CA LEU A 81 0.64 -6.20 -4.68
C LEU A 81 -0.36 -5.12 -4.25
N GLN A 82 -1.25 -4.70 -5.16
CA GLN A 82 -2.31 -3.75 -4.81
C GLN A 82 -3.33 -4.33 -3.84
N GLY A 83 -3.74 -5.58 -4.04
CA GLY A 83 -4.63 -6.29 -3.12
C GLY A 83 -4.01 -6.44 -1.73
N LEU A 84 -2.73 -6.83 -1.66
CA LEU A 84 -1.99 -6.96 -0.41
C LEU A 84 -1.86 -5.62 0.32
N GLN A 85 -1.58 -4.54 -0.41
CA GLN A 85 -1.54 -3.19 0.18
C GLN A 85 -2.89 -2.79 0.79
N MET A 86 -4.00 -3.11 0.11
CA MET A 86 -5.35 -2.86 0.64
C MET A 86 -5.65 -3.71 1.89
N LEU A 87 -5.22 -4.98 1.91
CA LEU A 87 -5.35 -5.84 3.08
C LEU A 87 -4.54 -5.31 4.28
N VAL A 88 -3.35 -4.74 4.04
CA VAL A 88 -2.55 -4.10 5.10
C VAL A 88 -3.30 -2.90 5.67
N TYR A 89 -3.86 -2.02 4.84
CA TYR A 89 -4.67 -0.91 5.34
C TYR A 89 -5.89 -1.39 6.13
N TRP A 90 -6.55 -2.45 5.66
CA TRP A 90 -7.68 -3.05 6.36
C TRP A 90 -7.29 -3.62 7.73
N ALA A 91 -6.18 -4.36 7.80
CA ALA A 91 -5.65 -4.89 9.03
C ALA A 91 -5.31 -3.78 10.04
N LEU A 92 -4.67 -2.70 9.57
CA LEU A 92 -4.36 -1.55 10.41
C LEU A 92 -5.62 -0.83 10.90
N PHE A 93 -6.65 -0.73 10.05
CA PHE A 93 -7.93 -0.17 10.46
C PHE A 93 -8.54 -0.98 11.62
N VAL A 94 -8.60 -2.31 11.50
CA VAL A 94 -9.13 -3.21 12.55
C VAL A 94 -8.31 -3.17 13.84
N LEU A 95 -6.99 -2.94 13.75
CA LEU A 95 -6.11 -2.93 14.92
C LEU A 95 -6.10 -1.58 15.67
N ILE A 96 -6.39 -0.47 14.98
CA ILE A 96 -6.25 0.90 15.53
C ILE A 96 -7.62 1.54 15.87
N PHE A 97 -8.71 1.03 15.28
CA PHE A 97 -10.08 1.54 15.49
C PHE A 97 -10.99 0.44 16.03
#